data_AF-A0A3B9DUN9-F1
#
_entry.id   AF-A0A3B9DUN9-F1
#
_cell.length_a   1.000
_cell.length_b   1.000
_cell.length_c   1.000
_cell.angle_alpha   90.00
_cell.angle_beta   90.00
_cell.angle_gamma   90.00
#
_symmetry.space_group_name_H-M   'P 1'
#
loop_
_entity.id
_entity.type
_entity.pdbx_description
1 polymer ?
#
loop_
_entity_poly.entity_id
_entity_poly.type
_entity_poly.pdbx_seq_one_letter_code
_entity_poly.pdbx_strand_id
1 'polypeptide(L)'
;MSRVLRDARLVDGRRVDIEIVDGLISGVHDSGTSSGDAPVDDLASWLVLPALAEPHAHLDNALIAETVPNLRGDLQGAFEAGDAAVAAGQITHDGTVARAIQAIELLLIHGAT
;
A
#
# COMPACT_ATOMS: atom_id res chain seq x y z
N MET A 1 -1.88 -23.47 1.01
CA MET A 1 -2.93 -23.39 2.04
C MET A 1 -4.21 -22.88 1.40
N SER A 2 -5.37 -23.44 1.76
CA SER A 2 -6.68 -23.03 1.23
C SER A 2 -7.45 -22.14 2.22
N ARG A 3 -8.29 -21.22 1.70
CA ARG A 3 -9.15 -20.31 2.48
C ARG A 3 -10.30 -19.78 1.61
N VAL A 4 -11.40 -19.38 2.23
CA VAL A 4 -12.52 -18.68 1.58
C VAL A 4 -12.72 -17.30 2.22
N LEU A 5 -12.84 -16.25 1.40
CA LEU A 5 -13.36 -14.95 1.82
C LEU A 5 -14.85 -14.92 1.47
N ARG A 6 -15.72 -15.01 2.46
CA ARG A 6 -17.17 -15.12 2.31
C ARG A 6 -17.83 -13.75 2.29
N ASP A 7 -18.93 -13.64 1.55
CA ASP A 7 -19.79 -12.45 1.53
C ASP A 7 -19.04 -11.16 1.13
N ALA A 8 -18.11 -11.26 0.18
CA ALA A 8 -17.44 -10.12 -0.42
C ALA A 8 -18.40 -9.32 -1.31
N ARG A 9 -18.34 -7.99 -1.29
CA ARG A 9 -18.99 -7.15 -2.30
C ARG A 9 -18.00 -6.78 -3.39
N LEU A 10 -18.36 -7.00 -4.66
CA LEU A 10 -17.61 -6.53 -5.82
C LEU A 10 -18.03 -5.10 -6.23
N VAL A 11 -17.20 -4.44 -7.05
CA VAL A 11 -17.46 -3.08 -7.55
C VAL A 11 -18.75 -2.96 -8.37
N ASP A 12 -19.19 -4.05 -9.00
CA ASP A 12 -20.45 -4.14 -9.75
C ASP A 12 -21.68 -4.37 -8.84
N GLY A 13 -21.48 -4.44 -7.52
CA GLY A 13 -22.52 -4.64 -6.52
C GLY A 13 -22.86 -6.10 -6.21
N ARG A 14 -22.28 -7.08 -6.93
CA ARG A 14 -22.51 -8.50 -6.64
C ARG A 14 -21.91 -8.91 -5.30
N ARG A 15 -22.58 -9.85 -4.62
CA ARG A 15 -22.09 -10.53 -3.42
C ARG A 15 -21.54 -11.90 -3.79
N VAL A 16 -20.29 -12.16 -3.44
CA VAL A 16 -19.55 -13.36 -3.85
C VAL A 16 -18.78 -13.99 -2.70
N ASP A 17 -18.47 -15.26 -2.84
CA ASP A 17 -17.44 -15.95 -2.06
C ASP A 17 -16.18 -16.09 -2.95
N ILE A 18 -15.00 -15.80 -2.40
CA ILE A 18 -13.71 -15.85 -3.10
C ILE A 18 -12.88 -16.98 -2.51
N GLU A 19 -12.52 -17.96 -3.34
CA GLU A 19 -11.70 -19.10 -2.95
C GLU A 19 -10.23 -18.83 -3.24
N ILE A 20 -9.37 -19.12 -2.25
CA ILE A 20 -7.92 -18.96 -2.34
C ILE A 20 -7.28 -20.32 -2.10
N VAL A 21 -6.41 -20.73 -3.02
CA VAL A 21 -5.59 -21.95 -2.91
C VAL A 21 -4.14 -21.57 -3.19
N ASP A 22 -3.26 -21.88 -2.24
CA ASP A 22 -1.81 -21.65 -2.34
C ASP A 22 -1.44 -20.19 -2.65
N GLY A 23 -2.21 -19.26 -2.07
CA GLY A 23 -1.99 -17.81 -2.19
C GLY A 23 -2.58 -17.20 -3.46
N LEU A 24 -3.25 -17.98 -4.31
CA LEU A 24 -3.87 -17.52 -5.54
C LEU A 24 -5.40 -17.66 -5.47
N ILE A 25 -6.11 -16.76 -6.14
CA ILE A 25 -7.56 -16.88 -6.31
C ILE A 25 -7.83 -18.08 -7.23
N SER A 26 -8.52 -19.10 -6.71
CA SER A 26 -8.89 -20.30 -7.46
C SER A 26 -10.31 -20.22 -8.03
N GLY A 27 -11.17 -19.39 -7.45
CA GLY A 27 -12.58 -19.27 -7.85
C GLY A 27 -13.27 -18.06 -7.24
N VAL A 28 -14.31 -17.59 -7.92
CA VAL A 28 -15.23 -16.55 -7.44
C VAL A 28 -16.64 -17.02 -7.77
N HIS A 29 -17.47 -17.18 -6.74
CA HIS A 29 -18.79 -17.79 -6.85
C HIS A 29 -19.84 -16.92 -6.18
N ASP A 30 -21.12 -17.09 -6.53
CA ASP A 30 -22.20 -16.37 -5.85
C ASP A 30 -22.17 -16.68 -4.35
N SER A 31 -22.45 -15.68 -3.51
CA SER A 31 -22.31 -15.87 -2.07
C SER A 31 -23.22 -16.98 -1.53
N GLY A 32 -22.66 -17.84 -0.67
CA GLY A 32 -23.33 -19.00 -0.08
C GLY A 32 -23.22 -20.26 -0.92
N THR A 33 -22.49 -20.24 -2.04
CA THR A 33 -22.29 -21.41 -2.91
C THR A 33 -20.97 -22.14 -2.68
N SER A 34 -19.98 -21.52 -2.02
CA SER A 34 -18.72 -22.19 -1.69
C SER A 34 -18.95 -23.34 -0.70
N SER A 35 -18.59 -24.54 -1.12
CA SER A 35 -18.69 -25.78 -0.34
C SER A 35 -17.32 -26.23 0.13
N GLY A 36 -17.16 -26.54 1.41
CA GLY A 36 -15.96 -27.18 1.93
C GLY A 36 -15.60 -26.79 3.37
N ASP A 37 -14.63 -27.52 3.93
CA ASP A 37 -14.13 -27.32 5.30
C ASP A 37 -12.91 -26.38 5.37
N ALA A 38 -12.64 -25.61 4.30
CA ALA A 38 -11.57 -24.63 4.31
C ALA A 38 -11.84 -23.51 5.35
N PRO A 39 -10.81 -22.94 5.98
CA PRO A 39 -10.97 -21.77 6.83
C PRO A 39 -11.71 -20.64 6.11
N VAL A 40 -12.69 -20.03 6.79
CA VAL A 40 -13.53 -18.96 6.26
C VAL A 40 -13.25 -17.67 7.02
N ASP A 41 -12.99 -16.58 6.29
CA ASP A 41 -13.17 -15.22 6.81
C ASP A 41 -14.46 -14.64 6.24
N ASP A 42 -15.38 -14.22 7.12
CA ASP A 42 -16.59 -13.53 6.70
C ASP A 42 -16.30 -12.03 6.56
N LEU A 43 -16.51 -11.49 5.37
CA LEU A 43 -16.27 -10.07 5.07
C LEU A 43 -17.49 -9.19 5.34
N ALA A 44 -18.64 -9.76 5.72
CA ALA A 44 -19.85 -9.00 6.07
C ALA A 44 -20.19 -7.91 5.03
N SER A 45 -20.16 -8.27 3.74
CA SER A 45 -20.43 -7.39 2.61
C SER A 45 -19.47 -6.21 2.48
N TRP A 46 -18.25 -6.29 3.01
CA TRP A 46 -17.21 -5.31 2.72
C TRP A 46 -16.80 -5.35 1.24
N LEU A 47 -16.48 -4.18 0.69
CA LEU A 47 -16.00 -4.06 -0.68
C LEU A 47 -14.60 -4.67 -0.78
N VAL A 48 -14.43 -5.62 -1.68
CA VAL A 48 -13.10 -6.17 -2.01
C VAL A 48 -12.59 -5.49 -3.27
N LEU A 49 -11.38 -4.98 -3.19
CA LEU A 49 -10.62 -4.41 -4.30
C LEU A 49 -9.29 -5.15 -4.42
N PRO A 50 -8.65 -5.15 -5.60
CA PRO A 50 -7.20 -5.34 -5.66
C PRO A 50 -6.50 -4.35 -4.73
N ALA A 51 -5.28 -4.69 -4.30
CA ALA A 51 -4.46 -3.76 -3.55
C ALA A 51 -4.29 -2.44 -4.31
N LEU A 52 -4.14 -1.35 -3.55
CA LEU A 52 -3.87 -0.04 -4.12
C LEU A 52 -2.48 -0.03 -4.77
N ALA A 53 -2.28 0.86 -5.72
CA ALA A 53 -0.98 1.11 -6.32
C ALA A 53 -0.55 2.55 -6.03
N GLU A 54 0.72 2.74 -5.67
CA GLU A 54 1.39 4.04 -5.69
C GLU A 54 2.25 4.11 -6.96
N PRO A 55 1.72 4.70 -8.06
CA PRO A 55 2.40 4.70 -9.34
C PRO A 55 3.54 5.72 -9.41
N HIS A 56 3.60 6.70 -8.50
CA HIS A 56 4.59 7.78 -8.53
C HIS A 56 4.95 8.27 -7.13
N ALA A 57 5.98 7.67 -6.54
CA ALA A 57 6.61 8.14 -5.32
C ALA A 57 8.11 8.40 -5.49
N HIS A 58 8.59 9.47 -4.85
CA HIS A 58 10.02 9.77 -4.73
C HIS A 58 10.52 9.29 -3.36
N LEU A 59 10.84 8.00 -3.24
CA LEU A 59 11.26 7.39 -1.96
C LEU A 59 12.60 7.92 -1.44
N ASP A 60 13.46 8.41 -2.33
CA ASP A 60 14.72 9.09 -1.99
C ASP A 60 14.48 10.41 -1.21
N ASN A 61 13.39 11.10 -1.53
CA ASN A 61 12.98 12.36 -0.92
C ASN A 61 11.86 12.23 0.12
N ALA A 62 11.34 11.03 0.37
CA ALA A 62 10.24 10.81 1.30
C ALA A 62 10.59 11.26 2.72
N LEU A 63 9.67 11.96 3.42
CA LEU A 63 9.84 12.39 4.81
C LEU A 63 11.05 13.33 5.08
N ILE A 64 11.67 13.90 4.04
CA ILE A 64 12.86 14.77 4.19
C ILE A 64 12.54 16.13 4.82
N ALA A 65 11.28 16.58 4.73
CA ALA A 65 10.85 17.93 5.08
C ALA A 65 11.00 18.26 6.58
N GLU A 66 11.07 17.26 7.45
CA GLU A 66 11.32 17.45 8.90
C GLU A 66 12.75 17.94 9.17
N THR A 67 13.70 17.59 8.31
CA THR A 67 15.13 17.95 8.43
C THR A 67 15.52 19.05 7.46
N VAL A 68 14.93 19.06 6.25
CA VAL A 68 15.23 20.00 5.17
C VAL A 68 13.94 20.73 4.78
N PRO A 69 13.54 21.76 5.54
CA PRO A 69 12.27 22.44 5.29
C PRO A 69 12.33 23.30 4.03
N ASN A 70 11.34 23.13 3.16
CA ASN A 70 11.11 24.05 2.04
C ASN A 70 10.39 25.31 2.53
N LEU A 71 11.14 26.28 3.08
CA LEU A 71 10.57 27.52 3.64
C LEU A 71 9.87 28.41 2.60
N ARG A 72 10.25 28.28 1.33
CA ARG A 72 9.65 29.06 0.24
C ARG A 72 8.31 28.46 -0.23
N GLY A 73 8.10 27.17 0.01
CA GLY A 73 6.84 26.47 -0.25
C GLY A 73 6.59 26.14 -1.72
N ASP A 74 7.61 26.20 -2.58
CA ASP A 74 7.48 25.84 -4.00
C ASP A 74 8.57 24.88 -4.48
N LEU A 75 8.43 24.40 -5.72
CA LEU A 75 9.32 23.38 -6.28
C LEU A 75 10.79 23.81 -6.27
N GLN A 76 11.06 25.03 -6.73
CA GLN A 76 12.42 25.53 -6.80
C GLN A 76 13.04 25.70 -5.40
N GLY A 77 12.23 26.01 -4.38
CA GLY A 77 12.68 26.11 -3.00
C GLY A 77 13.02 24.73 -2.41
N ALA A 78 12.32 23.69 -2.85
CA ALA A 78 12.65 22.31 -2.49
C ALA A 78 14.00 21.89 -3.10
N PHE A 79 14.29 22.24 -4.36
CA PHE A 79 15.59 21.98 -4.97
C PHE A 79 16.72 22.73 -4.26
N GLU A 80 16.55 24.02 -4.01
CA GLU A 80 17.55 24.84 -3.30
C GLU A 80 17.86 24.29 -1.89
N ALA A 81 16.81 23.91 -1.14
CA ALA A 81 16.98 23.35 0.20
C ALA A 81 17.64 21.96 0.15
N GLY A 82 17.24 21.11 -0.81
CA GLY A 82 17.82 19.78 -1.02
C GLY A 82 19.30 19.84 -1.39
N ASP A 83 19.66 20.66 -2.37
CA ASP A 83 21.04 20.84 -2.81
C ASP A 83 21.94 21.35 -1.67
N ALA A 84 21.45 22.32 -0.89
CA ALA A 84 22.15 22.83 0.28
C ALA A 84 22.36 21.75 1.35
N ALA A 85 21.35 20.92 1.61
CA ALA A 85 21.44 19.84 2.59
C ALA A 85 22.42 18.73 2.16
N VAL A 86 22.44 18.39 0.87
CA VAL A 86 23.43 17.46 0.30
C VAL A 86 24.84 18.02 0.42
N ALA A 87 25.05 19.28 0.03
CA ALA A 87 26.35 19.95 0.14
C ALA A 87 26.85 20.04 1.59
N ALA A 88 25.93 20.16 2.55
CA ALA A 88 26.22 20.16 3.98
C ALA A 88 26.40 18.75 4.59
N GLY A 89 26.26 17.68 3.80
CA GLY A 89 26.38 16.29 4.27
C GLY A 89 25.23 15.83 5.18
N GLN A 90 24.09 16.54 5.16
CA GLN A 90 22.92 16.22 5.98
C GLN A 90 22.12 15.03 5.42
N ILE A 91 22.29 14.74 4.13
CA ILE A 91 21.65 13.61 3.45
C ILE A 91 22.64 12.46 3.32
N THR A 92 22.50 11.48 4.21
CA THR A 92 23.32 10.27 4.20
C THR A 92 22.60 9.12 3.52
N HIS A 93 23.37 8.14 3.02
CA HIS A 93 22.81 6.91 2.47
C HIS A 93 21.88 6.22 3.49
N ASP A 94 22.36 6.00 4.71
CA ASP A 94 21.61 5.28 5.75
C ASP A 94 20.35 6.04 6.17
N GLY A 95 20.41 7.38 6.23
CA GLY A 95 19.24 8.23 6.49
C GLY A 95 18.21 8.15 5.36
N THR A 96 18.65 8.07 4.10
CA THR A 96 17.76 7.87 2.95
C THR A 96 17.11 6.50 2.99
N VAL A 97 17.86 5.42 3.26
CA VAL A 97 17.31 4.07 3.41
C VAL A 97 16.26 4.01 4.53
N ALA A 98 16.56 4.59 5.69
CA ALA A 98 15.63 4.61 6.81
C ALA A 98 14.30 5.32 6.47
N ARG A 99 14.37 6.51 5.85
CA ARG A 99 13.17 7.24 5.42
C ARG A 99 12.38 6.50 4.33
N ALA A 100 13.07 5.88 3.38
CA ALA A 100 12.44 5.11 2.31
C ALA A 100 11.69 3.89 2.89
N ILE A 101 12.29 3.15 3.83
CA ILE A 101 11.62 2.03 4.51
C ILE A 101 10.38 2.52 5.26
N GLN A 102 10.49 3.60 6.02
CA GLN A 102 9.35 4.17 6.73
C GLN A 102 8.22 4.56 5.78
N ALA A 103 8.54 5.16 4.62
CA ALA A 103 7.54 5.48 3.60
C ALA A 103 6.89 4.23 2.99
N ILE A 104 7.67 3.15 2.75
CA ILE A 104 7.15 1.87 2.26
C ILE A 104 6.22 1.21 3.31
N GLU A 105 6.59 1.24 4.58
CA GLU A 105 5.74 0.72 5.67
C GLU A 105 4.41 1.49 5.75
N LEU A 106 4.43 2.81 5.57
CA LEU A 106 3.22 3.61 5.46
C LEU A 106 2.36 3.17 4.27
N LEU A 107 2.94 2.98 3.09
CA LEU A 107 2.21 2.48 1.92
C LEU A 107 1.57 1.11 2.19
N LEU A 108 2.32 0.19 2.79
CA LEU A 108 1.87 -1.16 3.12
C LEU A 108 0.68 -1.15 4.10
N ILE A 109 0.75 -0.36 5.16
CA ILE A 109 -0.34 -0.23 6.16
C ILE A 109 -1.61 0.35 5.53
N HIS A 110 -1.47 1.18 4.49
CA HIS A 110 -2.60 1.74 3.74
C HIS A 110 -3.04 0.85 2.55
N GLY A 111 -2.54 -0.39 2.46
CA GLY A 111 -3.00 -1.37 1.49
C GLY A 111 -2.44 -1.20 0.07
N ALA A 112 -1.31 -0.51 -0.08
CA ALA A 112 -0.55 -0.47 -1.33
C ALA A 112 0.52 -1.56 -1.34
N THR A 113 0.46 -2.48 -2.30
CA THR A 113 1.36 -3.67 -2.41
C THR A 113 1.76 -3.96 -3.84
#